data_AF-A0A965QSL3-F1
#
_entry.id   AF-A0A965QSL3-F1
#
_cell.length_a   1.000
_cell.length_b   1.000
_cell.length_c   1.000
_cell.angle_alpha   90.00
_cell.angle_beta   90.00
_cell.angle_gamma   90.00
#
_symmetry.space_group_name_H-M   'P 1'
#
loop_
_entity.id
_entity.type
_entity.pdbx_description
1 polymer ?
#
loop_
_entity_poly.entity_id
_entity_poly.type
_entity_poly.pdbx_seq_one_letter_code
_entity_poly.pdbx_strand_id
1 'polypeptide(L)'
;MIVWLASYPRSGNTLARQMLRQAFDCESYSQYNDPLDIGGRPEVAAAVGHRSYAGPWQAFLEEARTSAELHLVKTHHAPQDDAPAIYLVRDGRSAAVSFFHLLRDVRGRENVTLEQVIEGQTPFGSWGSHLDAWQPLDRPRTLLLRFEDLTDRPQQAIAAI
;
A
#
# COMPACT_ATOMS: atom_id res chain seq x y z
N MET A 1 1.66 -17.99 -2.46
CA MET A 1 0.31 -17.44 -2.35
C MET A 1 0.48 -15.96 -2.21
N ILE A 2 -0.04 -15.19 -3.16
CA ILE A 2 0.01 -13.73 -3.09
C ILE A 2 -1.15 -13.17 -2.26
N VAL A 3 -0.87 -12.17 -1.44
CA VAL A 3 -1.86 -11.33 -0.76
C VAL A 3 -1.50 -9.88 -1.05
N TRP A 4 -2.47 -9.10 -1.56
CA TRP A 4 -2.25 -7.69 -1.84
C TRP A 4 -2.34 -6.84 -0.58
N LEU A 5 -1.39 -5.94 -0.35
CA LEU A 5 -1.54 -4.83 0.59
C LEU A 5 -1.81 -3.55 -0.22
N ALA A 6 -3.08 -3.34 -0.55
CA ALA A 6 -3.51 -2.30 -1.46
C ALA A 6 -3.92 -1.04 -0.70
N SER A 7 -3.53 0.14 -1.19
CA SER A 7 -4.03 1.40 -0.67
C SER A 7 -3.89 2.51 -1.71
N TYR A 8 -4.76 3.53 -1.65
CA TYR A 8 -4.44 4.81 -2.28
C TYR A 8 -3.13 5.36 -1.67
N PRO A 9 -2.27 6.08 -2.42
CA PRO A 9 -1.07 6.69 -1.87
C PRO A 9 -1.34 7.46 -0.58
N ARG A 10 -0.41 7.38 0.38
CA ARG A 10 -0.47 8.09 1.68
C ARG A 10 -1.59 7.67 2.63
N SER A 11 -2.13 6.46 2.44
CA SER A 11 -3.12 5.88 3.37
C SER A 11 -2.51 5.11 4.54
N GLY A 12 -1.19 5.22 4.80
CA GLY A 12 -0.55 4.61 5.98
C GLY A 12 0.15 3.27 5.74
N ASN A 13 0.50 2.96 4.49
CA ASN A 13 1.12 1.69 4.11
C ASN A 13 2.39 1.37 4.91
N THR A 14 3.26 2.35 5.17
CA THR A 14 4.46 2.16 6.01
C THR A 14 4.14 1.70 7.43
N LEU A 15 3.12 2.31 8.07
CA LEU A 15 2.69 1.95 9.42
C LEU A 15 2.10 0.53 9.43
N ALA A 16 1.23 0.22 8.48
CA ALA A 16 0.63 -1.12 8.36
C ALA A 16 1.71 -2.20 8.17
N ARG A 17 2.70 -1.97 7.30
CA ARG A 17 3.81 -2.89 7.10
C ARG A 17 4.67 -3.08 8.34
N GLN A 18 4.94 -2.00 9.07
CA GLN A 18 5.63 -2.08 10.36
C GLN A 18 4.83 -2.88 11.39
N MET A 19 3.51 -2.68 11.49
CA MET A 19 2.66 -3.46 12.39
C MET A 19 2.66 -4.94 12.00
N LEU A 20 2.56 -5.26 10.70
CA LEU A 20 2.65 -6.63 10.20
C LEU A 20 3.98 -7.29 10.55
N ARG A 21 5.08 -6.55 10.41
CA ARG A 21 6.42 -7.02 10.80
C ARG A 21 6.53 -7.26 12.30
N GLN A 22 6.04 -6.35 13.13
CA GLN A 22 6.25 -6.40 14.58
C GLN A 22 5.29 -7.35 15.30
N ALA A 23 4.03 -7.44 14.84
CA ALA A 23 3.01 -8.27 15.49
C ALA A 23 2.99 -9.71 14.97
N PHE A 24 3.38 -9.94 13.70
CA PHE A 24 3.23 -11.23 13.03
C PHE A 24 4.52 -11.74 12.37
N ASP A 25 5.65 -11.06 12.58
CA ASP A 25 6.94 -11.36 11.92
C ASP A 25 6.85 -11.37 10.38
N CYS A 26 5.80 -10.78 9.80
CA CYS A 26 5.54 -10.81 8.37
C CYS A 26 6.42 -9.82 7.61
N GLU A 27 7.05 -10.30 6.54
CA GLU A 27 7.76 -9.47 5.59
C GLU A 27 6.87 -9.14 4.37
N SER A 28 7.18 -8.05 3.69
CA SER A 28 6.38 -7.53 2.59
C SER A 28 7.21 -6.95 1.46
N TYR A 29 6.75 -7.17 0.24
CA TYR A 29 7.30 -6.62 -0.97
C TYR A 29 6.57 -5.33 -1.36
N SER A 30 7.17 -4.53 -2.24
CA SER A 30 6.50 -3.44 -2.95
C SER A 30 6.55 -3.76 -4.44
N GLN A 31 5.46 -3.58 -5.17
CA GLN A 31 5.45 -3.70 -6.64
C GLN A 31 6.52 -2.84 -7.35
N TYR A 32 7.11 -1.87 -6.63
CA TYR A 32 8.12 -0.95 -7.16
C TYR A 32 9.54 -1.22 -6.63
N ASN A 33 9.72 -2.18 -5.72
CA ASN A 33 10.91 -2.36 -4.84
C ASN A 33 11.31 -1.10 -4.02
N ASP A 34 10.72 0.06 -4.26
CA ASP A 34 10.96 1.32 -3.56
C ASP A 34 12.46 1.70 -3.39
N PRO A 35 13.33 1.60 -4.44
CA PRO A 35 14.78 1.76 -4.30
C PRO A 35 15.23 3.17 -3.91
N LEU A 36 14.39 4.18 -4.14
CA LEU A 36 14.63 5.58 -3.75
C LEU A 36 13.95 5.94 -2.41
N ASP A 37 13.40 4.96 -1.70
CA ASP A 37 12.66 5.14 -0.45
C ASP A 37 13.00 4.00 0.52
N ILE A 38 12.02 3.25 1.02
CA ILE A 38 12.20 2.16 1.99
C ILE A 38 13.23 1.13 1.50
N GLY A 39 13.17 0.70 0.23
CA GLY A 39 14.10 -0.31 -0.30
C GLY A 39 15.54 0.16 -0.46
N GLY A 40 15.77 1.47 -0.54
CA GLY A 40 17.10 2.06 -0.57
C GLY A 40 17.71 2.35 0.82
N ARG A 41 16.96 2.10 1.90
CA ARG A 41 17.35 2.48 3.27
C ARG A 41 17.34 1.24 4.18
N PRO A 42 18.49 0.55 4.36
CA PRO A 42 18.54 -0.75 5.05
C PRO A 42 17.89 -0.77 6.44
N GLU A 43 18.12 0.26 7.26
CA GLU A 43 17.53 0.35 8.61
C GLU A 43 15.99 0.46 8.55
N VAL A 44 15.47 1.27 7.62
CA VAL A 44 14.03 1.43 7.43
C VAL A 44 13.41 0.17 6.84
N ALA A 45 14.08 -0.44 5.86
CA ALA A 45 13.67 -1.71 5.27
C ALA A 45 13.55 -2.79 6.34
N ALA A 46 14.54 -2.93 7.21
CA ALA A 46 14.51 -3.89 8.32
C ALA A 46 13.38 -3.60 9.31
N ALA A 47 13.18 -2.33 9.68
CA ALA A 47 12.14 -1.93 10.63
C ALA A 47 10.71 -2.25 10.14
N VAL A 48 10.47 -2.14 8.83
CA VAL A 48 9.15 -2.39 8.22
C VAL A 48 9.02 -3.77 7.57
N GLY A 49 10.06 -4.62 7.67
CA GLY A 49 10.08 -5.95 7.05
C GLY A 49 10.01 -5.90 5.52
N HIS A 50 10.71 -4.96 4.88
CA HIS A 50 10.71 -4.88 3.41
C HIS A 50 11.64 -5.90 2.79
N ARG A 51 11.11 -6.67 1.83
CA ARG A 51 11.90 -7.49 0.91
C ARG A 51 11.88 -6.94 -0.50
N SER A 52 13.03 -7.03 -1.16
CA SER A 52 13.19 -6.78 -2.59
C SER A 52 13.14 -8.09 -3.34
N TYR A 53 12.59 -8.08 -4.55
CA TYR A 53 12.71 -9.19 -5.49
C TYR A 53 13.70 -8.83 -6.61
N ALA A 54 14.29 -9.87 -7.22
CA ALA A 54 15.18 -9.72 -8.37
C ALA A 54 14.41 -9.78 -9.69
N GLY A 55 14.94 -9.12 -10.72
CA GLY A 55 14.39 -9.17 -12.07
C GLY A 55 13.11 -8.36 -12.29
N PRO A 56 12.44 -8.58 -13.43
CA PRO A 56 11.23 -7.85 -13.79
C PRO A 56 10.06 -8.18 -12.86
N TRP A 57 9.23 -7.17 -12.56
CA TRP A 57 8.01 -7.32 -11.75
C TRP A 57 7.12 -8.49 -12.20
N GLN A 58 6.94 -8.66 -13.51
CA GLN A 58 6.06 -9.69 -14.06
C GLN A 58 6.51 -11.11 -13.71
N ALA A 59 7.83 -11.38 -13.74
CA ALA A 59 8.37 -12.69 -13.38
C ALA A 59 8.14 -12.99 -11.89
N PHE A 60 8.41 -12.01 -11.02
CA PHE A 60 8.12 -12.14 -9.59
C PHE A 60 6.62 -12.34 -9.31
N LEU A 61 5.74 -11.63 -10.03
CA LEU A 61 4.30 -11.76 -9.85
C LEU A 61 3.80 -13.17 -10.20
N GLU A 62 4.30 -13.76 -11.28
CA GLU A 62 3.98 -15.14 -11.68
C GLU A 62 4.47 -16.16 -10.64
N GLU A 63 5.67 -15.97 -10.11
CA GLU A 63 6.20 -16.78 -9.01
C GLU A 63 5.34 -16.66 -7.74
N ALA A 64 5.08 -15.44 -7.28
CA ALA A 64 4.31 -15.17 -6.06
C ALA A 64 2.89 -15.78 -6.11
N ARG A 65 2.25 -15.74 -7.29
CA ARG A 65 0.92 -16.33 -7.54
C ARG A 65 0.90 -17.85 -7.40
N THR A 66 1.97 -18.52 -7.83
CA THR A 66 2.03 -19.99 -7.87
C THR A 66 2.73 -20.61 -6.67
N SER A 67 3.52 -19.84 -5.93
CA SER A 67 4.22 -20.28 -4.73
C SER A 67 3.26 -20.78 -3.64
N ALA A 68 3.70 -21.69 -2.78
CA ALA A 68 2.99 -22.02 -1.54
C ALA A 68 3.26 -21.01 -0.41
N GLU A 69 4.39 -20.28 -0.49
CA GLU A 69 4.80 -19.31 0.52
C GLU A 69 4.00 -18.01 0.42
N LEU A 70 3.73 -17.37 1.55
CA LEU A 70 3.03 -16.09 1.59
C LEU A 70 3.89 -14.98 0.97
N HIS A 71 3.35 -14.31 -0.04
CA HIS A 71 3.91 -13.13 -0.65
C HIS A 71 2.96 -11.95 -0.42
N LEU A 72 3.21 -11.18 0.65
CA LEU A 72 2.48 -9.95 0.91
C LEU A 72 3.06 -8.83 0.05
N VAL A 73 2.27 -8.25 -0.86
CA VAL A 73 2.77 -7.27 -1.84
C VAL A 73 2.00 -5.96 -1.78
N LYS A 74 2.71 -4.88 -1.46
CA LYS A 74 2.18 -3.51 -1.48
C LYS A 74 1.97 -3.00 -2.89
N THR A 75 0.82 -2.38 -3.14
CA THR A 75 0.52 -1.68 -4.40
C THR A 75 -0.35 -0.44 -4.20
N HIS A 76 -0.23 0.51 -5.13
CA HIS A 76 -1.14 1.66 -5.30
C HIS A 76 -1.95 1.57 -6.61
N HIS A 77 -1.85 0.46 -7.34
CA HIS A 77 -2.63 0.24 -8.55
C HIS A 77 -4.02 -0.31 -8.22
N ALA A 78 -4.92 -0.21 -9.21
CA ALA A 78 -6.17 -0.96 -9.25
C ALA A 78 -5.92 -2.49 -9.10
N PRO A 79 -6.92 -3.26 -8.65
CA PRO A 79 -6.77 -4.71 -8.53
C PRO A 79 -6.39 -5.36 -9.87
N GLN A 80 -5.42 -6.28 -9.84
CA GLN A 80 -4.90 -6.98 -11.04
C GLN A 80 -5.50 -8.37 -11.23
N ASP A 81 -6.13 -8.93 -10.19
CA ASP A 81 -6.73 -10.27 -10.14
C ASP A 81 -7.69 -10.35 -8.93
N ASP A 82 -8.18 -11.55 -8.59
CA ASP A 82 -9.05 -11.84 -7.45
C ASP A 82 -8.33 -12.49 -6.25
N ALA A 83 -7.01 -12.32 -6.16
CA ALA A 83 -6.25 -12.79 -5.02
C ALA A 83 -6.69 -12.06 -3.72
N PRO A 84 -6.54 -12.70 -2.54
CA PRO A 84 -6.86 -12.07 -1.27
C PRO A 84 -6.15 -10.73 -1.09
N ALA A 85 -6.79 -9.80 -0.38
CA ALA A 85 -6.26 -8.46 -0.20
C ALA A 85 -6.51 -7.94 1.21
N ILE A 86 -5.56 -7.16 1.72
CA ILE A 86 -5.76 -6.18 2.78
C ILE A 86 -5.86 -4.83 2.08
N TYR A 87 -7.04 -4.23 2.11
CA TYR A 87 -7.26 -2.89 1.58
C TYR A 87 -7.18 -1.88 2.73
N LEU A 88 -6.16 -1.03 2.70
CA LEU A 88 -5.95 0.03 3.67
C LEU A 88 -6.57 1.34 3.15
N VAL A 89 -7.59 1.83 3.86
CA VAL A 89 -8.25 3.10 3.58
C VAL A 89 -7.88 4.14 4.62
N ARG A 90 -7.86 5.41 4.22
CA ARG A 90 -7.74 6.58 5.09
C ARG A 90 -8.79 7.60 4.65
N ASP A 91 -9.19 8.51 5.55
CA ASP A 91 -9.96 9.69 5.15
C ASP A 91 -9.38 10.35 3.89
N GLY A 92 -10.23 10.47 2.84
CA GLY A 92 -9.78 10.88 1.51
C GLY A 92 -9.20 12.29 1.45
N ARG A 93 -9.69 13.21 2.30
CA ARG A 93 -9.16 14.58 2.39
C ARG A 93 -7.74 14.55 2.92
N SER A 94 -7.53 13.79 3.99
CA SER A 94 -6.24 13.61 4.65
C SER A 94 -5.23 12.92 3.73
N ALA A 95 -5.65 11.88 3.01
CA ALA A 95 -4.82 11.16 2.06
C ALA A 95 -4.42 12.06 0.87
N ALA A 96 -5.38 12.79 0.27
CA ALA A 96 -5.14 13.69 -0.85
C ALA A 96 -4.18 14.84 -0.48
N VAL A 97 -4.40 15.50 0.67
CA VAL A 97 -3.49 16.55 1.16
C VAL A 97 -2.09 16.01 1.41
N SER A 98 -1.98 14.83 2.06
CA SER A 98 -0.67 14.21 2.27
C SER A 98 0.02 13.83 0.96
N PHE A 99 -0.74 13.43 -0.06
CA PHE A 99 -0.18 13.04 -1.35
C PHE A 99 0.27 14.23 -2.17
N PHE A 100 -0.51 15.33 -2.14
CA PHE A 100 -0.10 16.62 -2.67
C PHE A 100 1.26 17.06 -2.10
N HIS A 101 1.42 17.05 -0.77
CA HIS A 101 2.70 17.39 -0.14
C HIS A 101 3.82 16.43 -0.49
N LEU A 102 3.56 15.11 -0.58
CA LEU A 102 4.58 14.17 -1.07
C LEU A 102 5.04 14.55 -2.48
N LEU A 103 4.11 14.81 -3.40
CA LEU A 103 4.43 15.12 -4.79
C LEU A 103 5.22 16.43 -4.90
N ARG A 104 4.75 17.49 -4.24
CA ARG A 104 5.36 18.82 -4.29
C ARG A 104 6.69 18.88 -3.54
N ASP A 105 6.68 18.54 -2.26
CA ASP A 105 7.78 18.84 -1.34
C ASP A 105 8.86 17.75 -1.30
N VAL A 106 8.50 16.50 -1.62
CA VAL A 106 9.44 15.36 -1.54
C VAL A 106 9.83 14.86 -2.93
N ARG A 107 8.91 14.86 -3.90
CA ARG A 107 9.16 14.39 -5.27
C ARG A 107 9.45 15.54 -6.25
N GLY A 108 9.48 16.78 -5.78
CA GLY A 108 9.89 17.94 -6.58
C GLY A 108 8.94 18.29 -7.73
N ARG A 109 7.65 17.91 -7.65
CA ARG A 109 6.64 18.30 -8.64
C ARG A 109 6.11 19.69 -8.32
N GLU A 110 6.90 20.72 -8.58
CA GLU A 110 6.63 22.10 -8.16
C GLU A 110 5.28 22.65 -8.65
N ASN A 111 4.82 22.25 -9.83
CA ASN A 111 3.58 22.73 -10.45
C ASN A 111 2.34 21.88 -10.14
N VAL A 112 2.45 20.85 -9.29
CA VAL A 112 1.27 20.06 -8.90
C VAL A 112 0.35 20.91 -8.03
N THR A 113 -0.96 20.84 -8.26
CA THR A 113 -1.97 21.47 -7.40
C THR A 113 -2.74 20.43 -6.58
N LEU A 114 -3.36 20.85 -5.48
CA LEU A 114 -4.22 19.97 -4.70
C LEU A 114 -5.46 19.54 -5.52
N GLU A 115 -6.02 20.44 -6.34
CA GLU A 115 -7.12 20.16 -7.26
C GLU A 115 -6.78 19.02 -8.22
N GLN A 116 -5.59 19.05 -8.85
CA GLN A 116 -5.11 17.97 -9.71
C GLN A 116 -5.05 16.63 -8.98
N VAL A 117 -4.64 16.60 -7.71
CA VAL A 117 -4.62 15.37 -6.90
C VAL A 117 -6.04 14.87 -6.60
N ILE A 118 -6.96 15.78 -6.24
CA ILE A 118 -8.36 15.47 -5.94
C ILE A 118 -9.08 14.93 -7.17
N GLU A 119 -8.89 15.56 -8.32
CA GLU A 119 -9.46 15.14 -9.61
C GLU A 119 -8.82 13.86 -10.16
N GLY A 120 -7.72 13.40 -9.53
CA GLY A 120 -7.06 12.16 -9.91
C GLY A 120 -6.13 12.29 -11.11
N GLN A 121 -5.63 13.49 -11.41
CA GLN A 121 -4.56 13.74 -12.37
C GLN A 121 -3.19 13.26 -11.84
N THR A 122 -3.16 12.03 -11.34
CA THR A 122 -2.00 11.34 -10.78
C THR A 122 -1.90 9.94 -11.40
N PRO A 123 -0.74 9.26 -11.31
CA PRO A 123 -0.59 7.90 -11.85
C PRO A 123 -1.55 6.85 -11.26
N PHE A 124 -2.23 7.17 -10.15
CA PHE A 124 -3.09 6.25 -9.41
C PHE A 124 -4.56 6.68 -9.39
N GLY A 125 -4.94 7.67 -10.21
CA GLY A 125 -6.28 8.23 -10.23
C GLY A 125 -6.60 9.06 -8.98
N SER A 126 -7.90 9.27 -8.73
CA SER A 126 -8.41 9.94 -7.53
C SER A 126 -8.60 8.95 -6.40
N TRP A 127 -8.66 9.45 -5.16
CA TRP A 127 -8.96 8.61 -3.99
C TRP A 127 -10.28 7.84 -4.17
N GLY A 128 -11.32 8.50 -4.68
CA GLY A 128 -12.62 7.88 -4.93
C GLY A 128 -12.52 6.78 -5.97
N SER A 129 -11.91 7.05 -7.12
CA SER A 129 -11.75 6.03 -8.18
C SER A 129 -10.94 4.82 -7.72
N HIS A 130 -9.97 5.01 -6.81
CA HIS A 130 -9.19 3.91 -6.27
C HIS A 130 -10.02 3.04 -5.32
N LEU A 131 -10.87 3.67 -4.49
CA LEU A 131 -11.81 2.95 -3.63
C LEU A 131 -12.83 2.17 -4.46
N ASP A 132 -13.40 2.80 -5.48
CA ASP A 132 -14.37 2.20 -6.40
C ASP A 132 -13.76 1.07 -7.23
N ALA A 133 -12.48 1.15 -7.59
CA ALA A 133 -11.80 0.09 -8.31
C ALA A 133 -11.61 -1.17 -7.45
N TRP A 134 -11.31 -1.00 -6.16
CA TRP A 134 -11.06 -2.11 -5.24
C TRP A 134 -12.32 -2.70 -4.60
N GLN A 135 -13.40 -1.91 -4.48
CA GLN A 135 -14.68 -2.30 -3.86
C GLN A 135 -14.49 -3.13 -2.59
N PRO A 136 -13.75 -2.64 -1.58
CA PRO A 136 -13.23 -3.48 -0.51
C PRO A 136 -14.31 -4.10 0.41
N LEU A 137 -15.55 -3.60 0.33
CA LEU A 137 -16.70 -4.17 1.04
C LEU A 137 -17.35 -5.35 0.30
N ASP A 138 -17.27 -5.37 -1.03
CA ASP A 138 -17.92 -6.36 -1.89
C ASP A 138 -16.93 -7.40 -2.44
N ARG A 139 -15.66 -7.03 -2.56
CA ARG A 139 -14.61 -7.87 -3.13
C ARG A 139 -14.31 -9.07 -2.20
N PRO A 140 -14.41 -10.31 -2.70
CA PRO A 140 -14.21 -11.50 -1.88
C PRO A 140 -12.79 -11.57 -1.31
N ARG A 141 -12.66 -12.12 -0.09
CA ARG A 141 -11.37 -12.30 0.61
C ARG A 141 -10.60 -10.98 0.76
N THR A 142 -11.32 -9.90 1.03
CA THR A 142 -10.74 -8.58 1.29
C THR A 142 -10.94 -8.18 2.75
N LEU A 143 -9.84 -7.94 3.46
CA LEU A 143 -9.86 -7.30 4.77
C LEU A 143 -9.77 -5.79 4.57
N LEU A 144 -10.79 -5.04 5.00
CA LEU A 144 -10.76 -3.58 5.02
C LEU A 144 -10.16 -3.09 6.35
N LEU A 145 -9.04 -2.38 6.28
CA LEU A 145 -8.44 -1.70 7.42
C LEU A 145 -8.50 -0.19 7.24
N ARG A 146 -8.78 0.53 8.33
CA ARG A 146 -8.76 1.99 8.34
C ARG A 146 -7.49 2.49 9.02
N PHE A 147 -6.82 3.47 8.42
CA PHE A 147 -5.66 4.13 8.99
C PHE A 147 -5.95 4.69 10.39
N GLU A 148 -7.13 5.31 10.57
CA GLU A 148 -7.53 5.89 11.85
C GLU A 148 -7.70 4.82 12.94
N ASP A 149 -8.08 3.59 12.59
CA ASP A 149 -8.15 2.50 13.56
C ASP A 149 -6.76 1.98 13.93
N LEU A 150 -5.81 1.96 12.99
CA LEU A 150 -4.41 1.63 13.26
C LEU A 150 -3.76 2.63 14.22
N THR A 151 -4.18 3.91 14.23
CA THR A 151 -3.63 4.93 15.13
C THR A 151 -4.37 5.01 16.45
N ASP A 152 -5.70 5.00 16.43
CA ASP A 152 -6.52 5.31 17.60
C ASP A 152 -6.80 4.06 18.45
N ARG A 153 -6.85 2.89 17.81
CA ARG A 153 -7.19 1.60 18.44
C ARG A 153 -6.29 0.46 17.93
N PRO A 154 -4.95 0.59 18.02
CA PRO A 154 -4.00 -0.31 17.36
C PRO A 154 -4.18 -1.78 17.76
N GLN A 155 -4.50 -2.09 19.01
CA GLN A 155 -4.71 -3.48 19.45
C GLN A 155 -5.93 -4.12 18.77
N GLN A 156 -7.02 -3.37 18.58
CA GLN A 156 -8.22 -3.87 17.90
C GLN A 156 -7.95 -4.05 16.41
N ALA A 157 -7.24 -3.10 15.79
CA ALA A 157 -6.91 -3.18 14.37
C ALA A 157 -5.93 -4.33 14.08
N ILE A 158 -4.93 -4.56 14.95
CA ILE A 158 -4.02 -5.71 14.84
C ILE A 158 -4.77 -7.03 15.02
N ALA A 159 -5.70 -7.12 15.97
CA ALA A 159 -6.47 -8.35 16.19
C ALA A 159 -7.42 -8.71 15.03
N ALA A 160 -7.70 -7.76 14.12
CA ALA A 160 -8.52 -7.99 12.93
C ALA A 160 -7.73 -8.53 11.73
N ILE A 161 -6.39 -8.49 11.79
CA ILE A 161 -5.46 -9.02 10.78
C ILE A 161 -5.22 -10.50 11.03
#